data_AF-A0A2X2L890-F1
#
_entry.id   AF-A0A2X2L890-F1
#
_cell.length_a   1.000
_cell.length_b   1.000
_cell.length_c   1.000
_cell.angle_alpha   90.00
_cell.angle_beta   90.00
_cell.angle_gamma   90.00
#
_symmetry.space_group_name_H-M   'P 1'
#
loop_
_entity.id
_entity.type
_entity.pdbx_description
1 polymer ?
#
loop_
_entity_poly.entity_id
_entity_poly.type
_entity_poly.pdbx_seq_one_letter_code
_entity_poly.pdbx_strand_id
1 'polypeptide(L)'
;MKSTKRRKGFLFKQYEGPFQTPFDKLFDIFKELITHTSGDFDEAIDWLRQLDKEFKLTTPAYTIDDFVADLKDKGYIREKVEFGGEGGVDITSKLEKALRQHALDQIFGKMRKGKSGNHKTNHQGGVTKIWAISETISTEIAWRK
;
A
#
# COMPACT_ATOMS: atom_id res chain seq x y z
N MET A 1 11.17 50.63 26.98
CA MET A 1 11.17 49.26 27.55
C MET A 1 11.93 48.30 26.63
N LYS A 2 12.79 47.42 27.17
CA LYS A 2 13.51 46.39 26.39
C LYS A 2 12.63 45.15 26.19
N SER A 3 12.37 44.78 24.94
CA SER A 3 11.64 43.55 24.57
C SER A 3 12.52 42.32 24.74
N THR A 4 12.24 41.49 25.75
CA THR A 4 12.94 40.22 26.00
C THR A 4 12.55 39.16 24.97
N LYS A 5 13.48 38.85 24.05
CA LYS A 5 13.35 37.79 23.04
C LYS A 5 13.32 36.43 23.75
N ARG A 6 12.15 35.79 23.83
CA ARG A 6 12.00 34.45 24.44
C ARG A 6 12.81 33.42 23.65
N ARG A 7 13.67 32.66 24.35
CA ARG A 7 14.41 31.54 23.76
C ARG A 7 13.41 30.46 23.32
N LYS A 8 13.47 30.04 22.05
CA LYS A 8 12.66 28.93 21.53
C LYS A 8 13.34 27.62 21.91
N GLY A 9 12.68 26.77 22.70
CA GLY A 9 13.11 25.40 23.00
C GLY A 9 12.30 24.36 22.22
N PHE A 10 12.73 23.11 22.24
CA PHE A 10 11.98 21.98 21.69
C PHE A 10 10.97 21.49 22.73
N LEU A 11 9.69 21.39 22.34
CA LEU A 11 8.64 20.77 23.15
C LEU A 11 8.45 19.34 22.64
N PHE A 12 8.89 18.35 23.41
CA PHE A 12 8.58 16.95 23.12
C PHE A 12 7.16 16.69 23.61
N LYS A 13 6.26 16.40 22.67
CA LYS A 13 4.92 15.89 22.96
C LYS A 13 4.87 14.41 22.58
N GLN A 14 4.03 13.66 23.28
CA GLN A 14 3.70 12.30 22.86
C GLN A 14 3.09 12.33 21.46
N TYR A 15 3.44 11.33 20.64
CA TYR A 15 2.88 11.22 19.31
C TYR A 15 1.40 10.84 19.40
N GLU A 16 0.54 11.73 18.96
CA GLU A 16 -0.87 11.44 18.74
C GLU A 16 -1.03 11.02 17.29
N GLY A 17 -1.31 9.73 17.07
CA GLY A 17 -1.58 9.20 15.75
C GLY A 17 -2.82 9.86 15.14
N PRO A 18 -2.92 9.91 13.80
CA PRO A 18 -4.13 10.37 13.14
C PRO A 18 -5.32 9.51 13.56
N PHE A 19 -6.51 10.11 13.62
CA PHE A 19 -7.74 9.37 13.86
C PHE A 19 -7.93 8.33 12.74
N GLN A 20 -8.04 7.07 13.12
CA GLN A 20 -8.29 5.95 12.23
C GLN A 20 -9.58 5.26 12.64
N THR A 21 -10.40 4.88 11.65
CA THR A 21 -11.62 4.12 11.93
C THR A 21 -11.26 2.72 12.42
N PRO A 22 -12.16 2.04 13.19
CA PRO A 22 -11.95 0.65 13.59
C PRO A 22 -11.68 -0.27 12.38
N PHE A 23 -12.38 -0.04 11.27
CA PHE A 23 -12.16 -0.75 10.02
C PHE A 23 -10.74 -0.54 9.49
N ASP A 24 -10.28 0.71 9.35
CA ASP A 24 -8.96 0.97 8.75
C ASP A 24 -7.83 0.33 9.54
N LYS A 25 -7.94 0.34 10.88
CA LYS A 25 -6.99 -0.32 11.77
C LYS A 25 -6.93 -1.83 11.52
N LEU A 26 -8.08 -2.50 11.50
CA LEU A 26 -8.13 -3.93 11.24
C LEU A 26 -7.73 -4.26 9.80
N PHE A 27 -8.07 -3.40 8.85
CA PHE A 27 -7.73 -3.58 7.45
C PHE A 27 -6.22 -3.51 7.22
N ASP A 28 -5.51 -2.61 7.90
CA ASP A 28 -4.04 -2.55 7.85
C ASP A 28 -3.40 -3.85 8.38
N ILE A 29 -3.90 -4.39 9.49
CA ILE A 29 -3.42 -5.66 10.05
C ILE A 29 -3.77 -6.83 9.13
N PHE A 30 -5.01 -6.88 8.64
CA PHE A 30 -5.49 -7.91 7.73
C PHE A 30 -4.67 -7.96 6.44
N LYS A 31 -4.27 -6.82 5.87
CA LYS A 31 -3.41 -6.78 4.68
C LYS A 31 -2.06 -7.46 4.92
N GLU A 32 -1.48 -7.33 6.11
CA GLU A 32 -0.24 -8.04 6.44
C GLU A 32 -0.52 -9.55 6.56
N LEU A 33 -1.56 -9.93 7.30
CA LEU A 33 -1.94 -11.34 7.49
C LEU A 33 -2.21 -12.05 6.16
N ILE A 34 -3.03 -11.47 5.28
CA ILE A 34 -3.40 -12.10 4.01
C ILE A 34 -2.21 -12.23 3.05
N THR A 35 -1.19 -11.37 3.16
CA THR A 35 0.06 -11.56 2.41
C THR A 35 0.93 -12.67 2.99
N HIS A 36 0.87 -12.90 4.30
CA HIS A 36 1.59 -13.98 4.98
C HIS A 36 0.93 -15.34 4.82
N THR A 37 -0.40 -15.40 4.69
CA THR A 37 -1.16 -16.62 4.37
C THR A 37 -1.26 -16.86 2.86
N SER A 38 -0.46 -16.17 2.05
CA SER A 38 -0.43 -16.34 0.57
C SER A 38 -1.79 -16.16 -0.11
N GLY A 39 -2.68 -15.34 0.46
CA GLY A 39 -4.02 -15.10 -0.07
C GLY A 39 -5.10 -16.04 0.44
N ASP A 40 -4.80 -16.89 1.43
CA ASP A 40 -5.84 -17.67 2.12
C ASP A 40 -6.64 -16.77 3.06
N PHE A 41 -7.91 -16.53 2.70
CA PHE A 41 -8.79 -15.62 3.44
C PHE A 41 -9.22 -16.19 4.79
N ASP A 42 -9.65 -17.45 4.81
CA ASP A 42 -10.16 -18.09 6.01
C ASP A 42 -9.06 -18.22 7.07
N GLU A 43 -7.86 -18.58 6.66
CA GLU A 43 -6.69 -18.63 7.54
C GLU A 43 -6.33 -17.24 8.07
N ALA A 44 -6.34 -16.20 7.22
CA ALA A 44 -6.03 -14.83 7.64
C ALA A 44 -7.02 -14.30 8.68
N ILE A 45 -8.32 -14.62 8.52
CA ILE A 45 -9.35 -14.23 9.50
C ILE A 45 -9.18 -15.01 10.81
N ASP A 46 -8.82 -16.29 10.78
CA ASP A 46 -8.54 -17.04 12.01
C ASP A 46 -7.38 -16.40 12.80
N TRP A 47 -6.26 -16.10 12.13
CA TRP A 47 -5.14 -15.38 12.73
C TRP A 47 -5.55 -14.02 13.30
N LEU A 48 -6.41 -13.28 12.59
CA LEU A 48 -6.92 -12.00 13.07
C LEU A 48 -7.76 -12.16 14.35
N ARG A 49 -8.58 -13.21 14.46
CA ARG A 49 -9.33 -13.52 15.69
C ARG A 49 -8.43 -13.93 16.84
N GLN A 50 -7.33 -14.64 16.57
CA GLN A 50 -6.34 -14.96 17.59
C GLN A 50 -5.67 -13.69 18.14
N LEU A 51 -5.26 -12.78 17.24
CA LEU A 51 -4.69 -11.48 17.64
C LEU A 51 -5.69 -10.62 18.41
N ASP A 52 -6.97 -10.65 18.03
CA ASP A 52 -7.99 -9.90 18.76
C ASP A 52 -8.17 -10.37 20.21
N LYS A 53 -8.05 -11.68 20.46
CA LYS A 53 -8.10 -12.22 21.84
C LYS A 53 -6.94 -11.72 22.71
N GLU A 54 -5.76 -11.61 22.14
CA GLU A 54 -4.56 -11.19 22.88
C GLU A 54 -4.47 -9.67 23.06
N PHE A 55 -4.70 -8.93 21.98
CA PHE A 55 -4.46 -7.48 21.92
C PHE A 55 -5.73 -6.64 22.04
N LYS A 56 -6.92 -7.26 22.06
CA LYS A 56 -8.22 -6.58 22.15
C LYS A 56 -8.33 -5.46 21.12
N LEU A 57 -8.13 -5.83 19.85
CA LEU A 57 -8.11 -4.91 18.71
C LEU A 57 -9.51 -4.35 18.43
N THR A 58 -10.53 -5.14 18.72
CA THR A 58 -11.95 -4.80 18.59
C THR A 58 -12.49 -4.03 19.78
N THR A 59 -13.69 -3.50 19.61
CA THR A 59 -14.45 -2.88 20.70
C THR A 59 -15.76 -3.64 20.88
N PRO A 60 -16.46 -3.51 22.01
CA PRO A 60 -17.77 -4.14 22.19
C PRO A 60 -18.81 -3.76 21.13
N ALA A 61 -18.59 -2.65 20.41
CA ALA A 61 -19.47 -2.16 19.36
C ALA A 61 -19.02 -2.58 17.94
N TYR A 62 -17.84 -3.17 17.77
CA TYR A 62 -17.30 -3.50 16.46
C TYR A 62 -16.36 -4.70 16.56
N THR A 63 -16.81 -5.84 16.03
CA THR A 63 -16.18 -7.16 16.11
C THR A 63 -15.48 -7.55 14.81
N ILE A 64 -14.77 -8.68 14.81
CA ILE A 64 -14.19 -9.24 13.58
C ILE A 64 -15.26 -9.64 12.57
N ASP A 65 -16.44 -10.08 13.02
CA ASP A 65 -17.56 -10.41 12.15
C ASP A 65 -18.12 -9.17 11.42
N ASP A 66 -18.19 -8.04 12.14
CA ASP A 66 -18.56 -6.75 11.52
C ASP A 66 -17.51 -6.30 10.49
N PHE A 67 -16.24 -6.56 10.74
CA PHE A 67 -15.17 -6.30 9.77
C PHE A 67 -15.31 -7.15 8.51
N VAL A 68 -15.64 -8.43 8.62
CA VAL A 68 -15.88 -9.30 7.46
C VAL A 68 -17.11 -8.83 6.67
N ALA A 69 -18.18 -8.42 7.35
CA ALA A 69 -19.34 -7.81 6.70
C ALA A 69 -18.97 -6.55 5.93
N ASP A 70 -18.18 -5.65 6.54
CA ASP A 70 -17.68 -4.44 5.88
C ASP A 70 -16.79 -4.75 4.67
N LEU A 71 -15.97 -5.82 4.72
CA LEU A 71 -15.18 -6.26 3.56
C LEU A 71 -16.08 -6.68 2.40
N LYS A 72 -17.19 -7.36 2.69
CA LYS A 72 -18.19 -7.76 1.69
C LYS A 72 -18.92 -6.55 1.13
N ASP A 73 -19.41 -5.65 1.98
CA ASP A 73 -20.13 -4.43 1.57
C ASP A 73 -19.26 -3.48 0.74
N LYS A 74 -17.98 -3.36 1.10
CA LYS A 74 -17.01 -2.57 0.32
C LYS A 74 -16.55 -3.30 -0.94
N GLY A 75 -16.93 -4.55 -1.16
CA GLY A 75 -16.57 -5.34 -2.34
C GLY A 75 -15.10 -5.72 -2.39
N TYR A 76 -14.47 -5.95 -1.24
CA TYR A 76 -13.12 -6.52 -1.15
C TYR A 76 -13.14 -8.05 -1.26
N ILE A 77 -14.23 -8.68 -0.81
CA ILE A 77 -14.46 -10.11 -0.91
C ILE A 77 -15.80 -10.40 -1.60
N ARG A 78 -15.93 -11.60 -2.17
CA ARG A 78 -17.16 -12.11 -2.76
C ARG A 78 -17.39 -13.55 -2.31
N GLU A 79 -18.64 -13.94 -2.10
CA GLU A 79 -18.99 -15.34 -1.87
C GLU A 79 -18.91 -16.10 -3.20
N LYS A 80 -18.15 -17.21 -3.22
CA LYS A 80 -18.26 -18.21 -4.28
C LYS A 80 -19.48 -19.06 -4.00
N VAL A 81 -20.43 -19.01 -4.93
CA VAL A 81 -21.53 -19.98 -4.96
C VAL A 81 -21.02 -21.15 -5.79
N GLU A 82 -20.41 -22.14 -5.15
CA GLU A 82 -20.13 -23.42 -5.82
C GLU A 82 -21.38 -24.30 -5.81
N PHE A 83 -21.76 -24.81 -6.98
CA PHE A 83 -22.78 -25.84 -7.12
C PHE A 83 -22.24 -27.16 -6.54
N GLY A 84 -22.29 -27.34 -5.22
CA GLY A 84 -21.72 -28.56 -4.62
C GLY A 84 -21.59 -28.61 -3.10
N GLY A 85 -21.61 -27.47 -2.39
CA GLY A 85 -21.82 -27.48 -0.94
C GLY A 85 -20.73 -26.92 -0.03
N GLU A 86 -19.63 -26.35 -0.55
CA GLU A 86 -18.74 -25.52 0.27
C GLU A 86 -18.63 -24.13 -0.37
N GLY A 87 -19.39 -23.18 0.18
CA GLY A 87 -19.30 -21.78 -0.21
C GLY A 87 -18.00 -21.18 0.32
N GLY A 88 -17.01 -20.99 -0.55
CA GLY A 88 -15.76 -20.31 -0.22
C GLY A 88 -15.88 -18.79 -0.33
N VAL A 89 -15.01 -18.06 0.36
CA VAL A 89 -14.82 -16.63 0.13
C VAL A 89 -13.70 -16.44 -0.89
N ASP A 90 -13.94 -15.61 -1.90
CA ASP A 90 -12.96 -15.30 -2.93
C ASP A 90 -12.54 -13.84 -2.85
N ILE A 91 -11.24 -13.62 -2.99
CA ILE A 91 -10.63 -12.30 -2.98
C ILE A 91 -10.97 -11.60 -4.30
N THR A 92 -11.41 -10.35 -4.22
CA THR A 92 -11.70 -9.55 -5.42
C THR A 92 -10.43 -8.87 -5.96
N SER A 93 -10.46 -8.50 -7.23
CA SER A 93 -9.41 -7.68 -7.85
C SER A 93 -9.19 -6.32 -7.14
N LYS A 94 -10.23 -5.81 -6.45
CA LYS A 94 -10.15 -4.60 -5.63
C LYS A 94 -9.23 -4.80 -4.42
N LEU A 95 -9.38 -5.93 -3.72
CA LEU A 95 -8.53 -6.27 -2.58
C LEU A 95 -7.10 -6.53 -3.04
N GLU A 96 -6.90 -7.31 -4.10
CA GLU A 96 -5.55 -7.53 -4.63
C GLU A 96 -4.83 -6.22 -5.00
N LYS A 97 -5.54 -5.28 -5.64
CA LYS A 97 -4.97 -3.98 -6.00
C LYS A 97 -4.56 -3.19 -4.75
N ALA A 98 -5.41 -3.18 -3.71
CA ALA A 98 -5.11 -2.54 -2.44
C ALA A 98 -3.88 -3.18 -1.77
N LEU A 99 -3.76 -4.50 -1.85
CA LEU A 99 -2.65 -5.27 -1.29
C LEU A 99 -1.32 -4.97 -2.00
N ARG A 100 -1.33 -4.93 -3.34
CA ARG A 100 -0.18 -4.54 -4.15
C ARG A 100 0.27 -3.12 -3.82
N GLN A 101 -0.67 -2.17 -3.70
CA GLN A 101 -0.35 -0.79 -3.32
C GLN A 101 0.25 -0.73 -1.92
N HIS A 102 -0.31 -1.47 -0.96
CA HIS A 102 0.23 -1.55 0.40
C HIS A 102 1.67 -2.07 0.42
N ALA A 103 1.96 -3.15 -0.29
CA ALA A 103 3.30 -3.71 -0.41
C ALA A 103 4.29 -2.70 -1.03
N LEU A 104 3.87 -1.98 -2.08
CA LEU A 104 4.69 -0.92 -2.68
C LEU A 104 4.97 0.21 -1.70
N ASP A 105 3.98 0.65 -0.94
CA ASP A 105 4.15 1.70 0.06
C ASP A 105 5.05 1.24 1.22
N GLN A 106 5.02 -0.04 1.59
CA GLN A 106 5.97 -0.58 2.58
C GLN A 106 7.41 -0.62 2.03
N ILE A 107 7.61 -1.07 0.79
CA ILE A 107 8.93 -1.18 0.16
C ILE A 107 9.51 0.21 -0.14
N PHE A 108 8.73 1.12 -0.71
CA PHE A 108 9.19 2.42 -1.20
C PHE A 108 8.90 3.57 -0.26
N GLY A 109 7.90 3.47 0.62
CA GLY A 109 7.61 4.48 1.64
C GLY A 109 8.75 4.60 2.66
N LYS A 110 9.36 3.47 3.04
CA LYS A 110 10.59 3.45 3.88
C LYS A 110 11.84 3.91 3.13
N MET A 111 11.81 3.92 1.79
CA MET A 111 12.94 4.33 0.93
C MET A 111 13.02 5.86 0.71
N ARG A 112 12.06 6.66 1.20
CA ARG A 112 12.08 8.12 0.97
C ARG A 112 13.00 8.86 1.94
N LYS A 113 14.08 9.40 1.35
CA LYS A 113 15.00 10.43 1.85
C LYS A 113 16.09 9.96 2.82
N GLY A 114 16.96 9.09 2.34
CA GLY A 114 18.38 9.28 2.66
C GLY A 114 18.80 10.70 2.21
N LYS A 115 19.58 11.41 3.03
CA LYS A 115 20.26 12.66 2.65
C LYS A 115 20.87 12.44 1.25
N SER A 116 20.70 13.37 0.31
CA SER A 116 21.31 13.29 -1.02
C SER A 116 22.80 12.99 -0.87
N GLY A 117 23.16 11.71 -0.91
CA GLY A 117 24.54 11.25 -0.90
C GLY A 117 25.14 11.64 -2.25
N ASN A 118 26.45 11.87 -2.26
CA ASN A 118 27.19 12.18 -3.47
C ASN A 118 27.35 10.94 -4.38
N HIS A 119 26.28 10.19 -4.62
CA HIS A 119 26.26 9.13 -5.62
C HIS A 119 25.98 9.79 -6.97
N LYS A 120 27.01 10.36 -7.59
CA LYS A 120 27.02 10.55 -9.04
C LYS A 120 26.98 9.16 -9.66
N THR A 121 25.85 8.73 -10.19
CA THR A 121 25.86 7.69 -11.21
C THR A 121 26.35 8.34 -12.49
N ASN A 122 27.39 7.80 -13.12
CA ASN A 122 27.95 8.35 -14.36
C ASN A 122 27.12 7.98 -15.60
N HIS A 123 25.95 7.37 -15.40
CA HIS A 123 25.08 6.90 -16.46
C HIS A 123 23.75 7.63 -16.33
N GLN A 124 23.65 8.74 -17.06
CA GLN A 124 22.34 9.18 -17.53
C GLN A 124 21.83 8.05 -18.42
N GLY A 125 20.66 7.50 -18.09
CA GLY A 125 19.95 6.60 -18.97
C GLY A 125 19.65 7.34 -20.26
N GLY A 126 20.58 7.27 -21.20
CA GLY A 126 20.39 7.72 -22.55
C GLY A 126 19.33 6.80 -23.14
N VAL A 127 18.12 7.30 -23.27
CA VAL A 127 17.26 6.89 -24.38
C VAL A 127 18.04 7.24 -25.63
N THR A 128 18.86 6.31 -26.10
CA THR A 128 19.63 6.46 -27.32
C THR A 128 18.61 6.74 -28.42
N LYS A 129 18.65 7.97 -28.92
CA LYS A 129 17.97 8.39 -30.14
C LYS A 129 18.59 7.65 -31.32
N ILE A 130 18.31 6.36 -31.46
CA ILE A 130 18.67 5.59 -32.66
C ILE A 130 17.65 5.87 -33.79
N TRP A 131 16.47 6.39 -33.45
CA TRP A 131 15.45 6.79 -34.42
C TRP A 131 15.71 8.14 -35.12
N ALA A 132 16.64 8.97 -34.62
CA ALA A 132 16.93 10.26 -35.24
C ALA A 132 17.90 10.17 -36.45
N ILE A 133 18.52 9.00 -36.68
CA ILE A 133 19.49 8.81 -37.77
C ILE A 133 18.83 8.21 -39.02
N SER A 134 17.66 7.57 -38.91
CA SER A 134 16.95 7.07 -40.09
C SER A 134 16.20 8.16 -40.86
N GLU A 135 15.89 9.29 -40.23
CA GLU A 135 15.08 10.37 -40.84
C GLU A 135 15.93 11.34 -41.70
N THR A 136 17.23 11.41 -41.45
CA THR A 136 18.18 12.18 -42.27
C THR A 136 18.62 11.44 -43.54
N ILE A 137 18.72 10.12 -43.51
CA ILE A 137 19.14 9.35 -44.70
C ILE A 137 18.00 9.27 -45.74
N SER A 138 16.73 9.33 -45.32
CA SER A 138 15.60 9.27 -46.25
C SER A 138 15.39 10.57 -47.04
N THR A 139 15.88 11.71 -46.57
CA THR A 139 15.74 13.01 -47.25
C THR A 139 16.89 13.29 -48.24
N GLU A 140 18.05 12.67 -48.06
CA GLU A 140 19.20 12.83 -48.97
C GLU A 140 19.11 12.01 -50.27
N ILE A 141 18.29 10.96 -50.30
CA ILE A 141 18.07 10.12 -51.49
C ILE A 141 16.99 10.73 -52.43
N ALA A 142 16.13 11.62 -51.91
CA ALA A 142 15.03 12.22 -52.66
C ALA A 142 15.42 13.39 -53.60
N TRP A 143 16.69 13.81 -53.62
CA TRP A 143 17.19 14.91 -54.47
C TRP A 143 18.21 14.49 -55.54
N ARG A 144 18.38 13.17 -55.77
CA ARG A 144 19.33 12.66 -56.78
C ARG A 144 18.66 11.85 -57.88
N LYS A 145 17.57 12.39 -58.46
CA LYS A 145 17.10 12.03 -59.80
C LYS A 145 16.40 13.21 -60.46
#